data_AF-A0A9W4MUM4-F1
#
_entry.id   AF-A0A9W4MUM4-F1
#
_cell.length_a   1.000
_cell.length_b   1.000
_cell.length_c   1.000
_cell.angle_alpha   90.00
_cell.angle_beta   90.00
_cell.angle_gamma   90.00
#
_symmetry.space_group_name_H-M   'P 1'
#
loop_
_entity.id
_entity.type
_entity.pdbx_description
1 polymer ?
#
loop_
_entity_poly.entity_id
_entity_poly.type
_entity_poly.pdbx_seq_one_letter_code
_entity_poly.pdbx_strand_id
1 'polypeptide(L)'
;MRSRETIKSRQQRLGALPRACEACKIRKIRCDRAVPCSNCRASDLACQNVSPDANDRPESRTGAGKIRYLEAQISSLEQRLHNLESKAATPAAHPSGDLDRTEERLELSSNENELSLSNEDSRPFEGESTFLAHAVQASKAIEMHVDEVSGSDPALKDTLSHLNTLIQPVTSKEDYSFHSSLARLMPNIKLLPTTLVIGMLQRFKTRRPIFLSSYAVTDLELVENLCRSIYFPIKPICIGQAASMHGIFYFLLKEYEAMKDILCQQFDFPAQIAQCEKNFIMGLETYEIMSVPSFENILGLTMGAIKAQGEAKPFLYLSLISAAATHCQTLGYHRNMTYRDFPEGKAENIRRLFWTIYVFDKNTSLLLGKASQIQDCEIDTRYPSLPLDPSLRPWDESFLLGIKLAIIQGRIYSDLYSAGAASKSSFDRADAINKLVVSMEQWRADLESASASELIIIHVPIRIKLTPFID
;
A
#
# COMPACT_ATOMS: atom_id res chain seq x y z
N MET A 1 -19.33 49.75 34.52
CA MET A 1 -19.94 48.43 34.86
C MET A 1 -20.46 47.78 33.59
N ARG A 2 -19.79 46.74 33.04
CA ARG A 2 -20.29 45.96 31.89
C ARG A 2 -20.99 44.72 32.43
N SER A 3 -22.32 44.68 32.33
CA SER A 3 -23.14 43.56 32.76
C SER A 3 -22.76 42.29 31.99
N ARG A 4 -22.37 41.22 32.69
CA ARG A 4 -22.06 39.92 32.08
C ARG A 4 -23.35 39.30 31.53
N GLU A 5 -23.49 39.29 30.21
CA GLU A 5 -24.59 38.60 29.51
C GLU A 5 -24.45 37.08 29.73
N THR A 6 -25.51 36.43 30.22
CA THR A 6 -25.51 34.98 30.45
C THR A 6 -25.51 34.21 29.12
N ILE A 7 -25.00 32.97 29.13
CA ILE A 7 -24.96 32.11 27.93
C ILE A 7 -26.37 31.89 27.36
N LYS A 8 -27.40 31.79 28.23
CA LYS A 8 -28.81 31.65 27.83
C LYS A 8 -29.36 32.89 27.11
N SER A 9 -29.07 34.10 27.61
CA SER A 9 -29.49 35.34 26.94
C SER A 9 -28.80 35.54 25.59
N ARG A 10 -27.53 35.12 25.48
CA ARG A 10 -26.80 35.11 24.20
C ARG A 10 -27.39 34.13 23.19
N GLN A 11 -27.81 32.94 23.62
CA GLN A 11 -28.47 31.94 22.76
C GLN A 11 -29.85 32.40 22.28
N GLN A 12 -30.67 33.01 23.15
CA GLN A 12 -31.96 33.59 22.75
C GLN A 12 -31.79 34.72 21.74
N ARG A 13 -30.81 35.62 21.92
CA ARG A 13 -30.51 36.68 20.97
C ARG A 13 -30.03 36.15 19.61
N LEU A 14 -29.22 35.08 19.61
CA LEU A 14 -28.75 34.44 18.38
C LEU A 14 -29.84 33.62 17.67
N GLY A 15 -30.82 33.09 18.41
CA GLY A 15 -31.98 32.39 17.86
C GLY A 15 -32.99 33.31 17.17
N ALA A 16 -33.06 34.58 17.56
CA ALA A 16 -33.94 35.58 16.98
C ALA A 16 -33.37 36.27 15.71
N LEU A 17 -32.12 35.99 15.33
CA LEU A 17 -31.51 36.57 14.14
C LEU A 17 -31.86 35.75 12.89
N PRO A 18 -32.30 36.40 11.79
CA PRO A 18 -32.53 35.72 10.52
C PRO A 18 -31.30 34.92 10.09
N ARG A 19 -31.51 33.66 9.69
CA ARG A 19 -30.44 32.80 9.18
C ARG A 19 -29.94 33.34 7.83
N ALA A 20 -28.70 33.00 7.48
CA ALA A 20 -28.19 33.27 6.14
C ALA A 20 -29.05 32.52 5.10
N CYS A 21 -29.25 33.10 3.91
CA CYS A 21 -29.95 32.44 2.81
C CYS A 21 -29.19 31.20 2.33
N GLU A 22 -29.90 30.28 1.68
CA GLU A 22 -29.33 28.98 1.30
C GLU A 22 -28.17 29.13 0.29
N ALA A 23 -28.28 30.08 -0.63
CA ALA A 23 -27.22 30.38 -1.61
C ALA A 23 -25.91 30.84 -0.94
N CYS A 24 -25.98 31.74 0.05
CA CYS A 24 -24.79 32.18 0.79
C CYS A 24 -24.22 31.08 1.70
N LYS A 25 -25.09 30.20 2.22
CA LYS A 25 -24.71 29.09 3.08
C LYS A 25 -23.95 28.00 2.31
N ILE A 26 -24.44 27.60 1.14
CA ILE A 26 -23.76 26.66 0.23
C ILE A 26 -22.38 27.21 -0.17
N ARG A 27 -22.32 28.51 -0.48
CA ARG A 27 -21.09 29.19 -0.90
C ARG A 27 -20.16 29.59 0.24
N LYS A 28 -20.55 29.34 1.50
CA LYS A 28 -19.80 29.71 2.72
C LYS A 28 -19.37 31.18 2.77
N ILE A 29 -20.20 32.10 2.25
CA ILE A 29 -19.95 33.55 2.24
C ILE A 29 -20.88 34.28 3.22
N ARG A 30 -20.44 35.45 3.72
CA ARG A 30 -21.20 36.23 4.70
C ARG A 30 -22.45 36.84 4.06
N CYS A 31 -23.62 36.45 4.54
CA CYS A 31 -24.92 36.98 4.12
C CYS A 31 -25.27 38.24 4.94
N ASP A 32 -25.68 39.31 4.26
CA ASP A 32 -26.20 40.56 4.84
C ASP A 32 -27.68 40.45 5.27
N ARG A 33 -28.34 39.33 4.93
CA ARG A 33 -29.68 38.92 5.38
C ARG A 33 -30.82 39.85 4.94
N ALA A 34 -30.54 40.81 4.04
CA ALA A 34 -31.58 41.47 3.25
C ALA A 34 -32.21 40.46 2.27
N VAL A 35 -33.44 40.71 1.80
CA VAL A 35 -34.11 39.88 0.80
C VAL A 35 -34.51 40.73 -0.41
N PRO A 36 -33.90 40.53 -1.59
CA PRO A 36 -32.78 39.65 -1.88
C PRO A 36 -31.45 40.18 -1.30
N CYS A 37 -30.59 39.26 -0.83
CA CYS A 37 -29.30 39.55 -0.20
C CYS A 37 -28.33 40.22 -1.19
N SER A 38 -27.41 41.08 -0.73
CA SER A 38 -26.51 41.82 -1.64
C SER A 38 -25.68 40.88 -2.52
N ASN A 39 -25.17 39.77 -1.96
CA ASN A 39 -24.43 38.77 -2.73
C ASN A 39 -25.30 38.04 -3.75
N CYS A 40 -26.56 37.78 -3.40
CA CYS A 40 -27.53 37.10 -4.25
C CYS A 40 -27.91 38.00 -5.43
N ARG A 41 -28.11 39.29 -5.15
CA ARG A 41 -28.38 40.32 -6.15
C ARG A 41 -27.20 40.53 -7.10
N ALA A 42 -25.99 40.62 -6.56
CA ALA A 42 -24.77 40.79 -7.36
C ALA A 42 -24.43 39.57 -8.23
N SER A 43 -24.86 38.37 -7.80
CA SER A 43 -24.63 37.12 -8.53
C SER A 43 -25.80 36.69 -9.42
N ASP A 44 -26.86 37.49 -9.49
CA ASP A 44 -28.14 37.17 -10.16
C ASP A 44 -28.75 35.82 -9.75
N LEU A 45 -28.89 35.59 -8.44
CA LEU A 45 -29.38 34.34 -7.86
C LEU A 45 -30.64 34.54 -7.03
N ALA A 46 -31.52 33.53 -7.10
CA ALA A 46 -32.71 33.45 -6.26
C ALA A 46 -32.34 33.38 -4.77
N CYS A 47 -32.72 34.41 -4.01
CA CYS A 47 -32.43 34.51 -2.57
C CYS A 47 -33.56 33.86 -1.74
N GLN A 48 -33.42 32.56 -1.44
CA GLN A 48 -34.37 31.85 -0.58
C GLN A 48 -33.95 31.92 0.90
N ASN A 49 -34.81 32.53 1.71
CA ASN A 49 -34.75 32.46 3.18
C ASN A 49 -35.77 31.44 3.66
N VAL A 50 -35.33 30.44 4.44
CA VAL A 50 -36.23 29.47 5.07
C VAL A 50 -36.85 30.14 6.30
N SER A 51 -38.14 30.47 6.23
CA SER A 51 -38.91 30.99 7.36
C SER A 51 -39.19 29.87 8.39
N PRO A 52 -39.32 30.19 9.69
CA PRO A 52 -39.42 29.16 10.73
C PRO A 52 -40.78 28.47 10.86
N ASP A 53 -41.85 29.03 10.28
CA ASP A 53 -43.21 28.55 10.50
C ASP A 53 -43.93 28.21 9.18
N ALA A 54 -43.89 26.93 8.81
CA ALA A 54 -44.96 26.28 8.07
C ALA A 54 -44.83 24.77 8.27
N ASN A 55 -45.89 24.21 8.83
CA ASN A 55 -46.03 22.85 9.32
C ASN A 55 -46.27 21.85 8.17
N ASP A 56 -45.48 21.96 7.09
CA ASP A 56 -45.48 21.05 5.95
C ASP A 56 -44.06 20.49 5.80
N ARG A 57 -43.78 19.43 6.56
CA ARG A 57 -42.68 18.54 6.22
C ARG A 57 -43.21 17.61 5.12
N PRO A 58 -42.73 17.70 3.87
CA PRO A 58 -42.83 16.53 3.02
C PRO A 58 -41.95 15.46 3.68
N GLU A 59 -42.59 14.37 4.13
CA GLU A 59 -41.95 13.16 4.62
C GLU A 59 -41.07 12.53 3.52
N SER A 60 -39.92 13.14 3.26
CA SER A 60 -38.85 12.56 2.46
C SER A 60 -37.70 12.26 3.41
N ARG A 61 -37.92 11.27 4.29
CA ARG A 61 -36.87 10.57 5.07
C ARG A 61 -37.37 9.40 5.92
N THR A 62 -38.37 8.66 5.45
CA THR A 62 -38.66 7.31 5.97
C THR A 62 -38.43 6.28 4.87
N GLY A 63 -37.67 5.22 5.19
CA GLY A 63 -37.38 4.11 4.26
C GLY A 63 -38.62 3.47 3.66
N ALA A 64 -39.81 3.68 4.25
CA ALA A 64 -41.09 3.14 3.81
C ALA A 64 -41.52 3.59 2.39
N GLY A 65 -41.23 4.84 1.98
CA GLY A 65 -41.60 5.31 0.64
C GLY A 65 -40.76 4.68 -0.47
N LYS A 66 -39.47 4.47 -0.20
CA LYS A 66 -38.56 3.79 -1.12
C LYS A 66 -38.83 2.28 -1.16
N ILE A 67 -39.22 1.69 -0.02
CA ILE A 67 -39.67 0.30 0.06
C ILE A 67 -40.93 0.10 -0.78
N ARG A 68 -41.97 0.93 -0.62
CA ARG A 68 -43.20 0.82 -1.43
C ARG A 68 -42.98 1.00 -2.93
N TYR A 69 -42.07 1.90 -3.31
CA TYR A 69 -41.70 2.07 -4.72
C TYR A 69 -40.95 0.85 -5.28
N LEU A 70 -40.03 0.26 -4.50
CA LEU A 70 -39.30 -0.93 -4.89
C LEU A 70 -40.19 -2.18 -4.91
N GLU A 71 -41.12 -2.32 -3.95
CA GLU A 71 -42.13 -3.39 -3.93
C GLU A 71 -43.03 -3.30 -5.17
N ALA A 72 -43.49 -2.10 -5.54
CA ALA A 72 -44.27 -1.90 -6.77
C ALA A 72 -43.46 -2.22 -8.04
N GLN A 73 -42.15 -1.94 -8.06
CA GLN A 73 -41.29 -2.33 -9.17
C GLN A 73 -41.04 -3.83 -9.24
N ILE A 74 -40.86 -4.50 -8.10
CA ILE A 74 -40.67 -5.95 -8.04
C ILE A 74 -41.92 -6.67 -8.54
N SER A 75 -43.12 -6.28 -8.08
CA SER A 75 -44.37 -6.87 -8.59
C SER A 75 -44.58 -6.61 -10.09
N SER A 76 -44.18 -5.44 -10.60
CA SER A 76 -44.24 -5.16 -12.04
C SER A 76 -43.28 -6.02 -12.85
N LEU A 77 -42.11 -6.35 -12.31
CA LEU A 77 -41.11 -7.21 -12.96
C LEU A 77 -41.52 -8.69 -12.91
N GLU A 78 -42.05 -9.15 -11.78
CA GLU A 78 -42.61 -10.50 -11.63
C GLU A 78 -43.77 -10.74 -12.60
N GLN A 79 -44.65 -9.76 -12.76
CA GLN A 79 -45.78 -9.87 -13.69
C GLN A 79 -45.33 -9.84 -15.16
N ARG A 80 -44.22 -9.17 -15.49
CA ARG A 80 -43.60 -9.22 -16.82
C ARG A 80 -42.90 -10.55 -17.07
N LEU A 81 -42.22 -11.11 -16.08
CA LEU A 81 -41.62 -12.44 -16.15
C LEU A 81 -42.70 -13.50 -16.34
N HIS A 82 -43.79 -13.45 -15.59
CA HIS A 82 -44.88 -14.41 -15.72
C HIS A 82 -45.56 -14.32 -17.09
N ASN A 83 -45.72 -13.13 -17.67
CA ASN A 83 -46.25 -12.94 -19.03
C ASN A 83 -45.28 -13.42 -20.14
N LEU A 84 -43.98 -13.47 -19.87
CA LEU A 84 -42.97 -14.00 -20.80
C LEU A 84 -42.92 -15.52 -20.71
N GLU A 85 -43.02 -16.07 -19.50
CA GLU A 85 -43.12 -17.51 -19.24
C GLU A 85 -44.42 -18.09 -19.82
N SER A 86 -45.55 -17.39 -19.68
CA SER A 86 -46.83 -17.83 -20.25
C SER A 86 -46.86 -17.78 -21.78
N LYS A 87 -46.08 -16.88 -22.40
CA LYS A 87 -45.90 -16.82 -23.86
C LYS A 87 -44.97 -17.92 -24.38
N ALA A 88 -44.13 -18.50 -23.53
CA ALA A 88 -43.25 -19.60 -23.87
C ALA A 88 -43.94 -20.99 -23.79
N ALA A 89 -45.18 -21.06 -23.31
CA ALA A 89 -45.93 -22.30 -23.12
C ALA A 89 -47.13 -22.42 -24.09
N THR A 90 -46.88 -22.66 -25.37
CA THR A 90 -47.85 -23.31 -26.28
C THR A 90 -47.10 -24.12 -27.35
N PRO A 91 -47.34 -25.45 -27.50
CA PRO A 91 -46.54 -26.29 -28.39
C PRO A 91 -47.26 -26.64 -29.71
N ALA A 92 -46.54 -26.61 -30.84
CA ALA A 92 -46.95 -27.32 -32.07
C ALA A 92 -45.74 -27.75 -32.94
N ALA A 93 -45.52 -29.07 -32.96
CA ALA A 93 -45.07 -29.98 -34.03
C ALA A 93 -43.94 -29.60 -35.05
N HIS A 94 -42.87 -30.41 -35.00
CA HIS A 94 -41.80 -30.69 -35.98
C HIS A 94 -42.31 -31.10 -37.40
N PRO A 95 -41.52 -30.98 -38.51
CA PRO A 95 -40.28 -31.77 -38.72
C PRO A 95 -39.11 -31.19 -39.53
N SER A 96 -37.91 -31.70 -39.17
CA SER A 96 -36.73 -32.01 -39.98
C SER A 96 -35.97 -30.92 -40.76
N GLY A 97 -34.70 -30.71 -40.39
CA GLY A 97 -33.68 -30.09 -41.24
C GLY A 97 -32.58 -29.39 -40.46
N ASP A 98 -31.39 -29.97 -40.48
CA ASP A 98 -30.03 -29.43 -40.28
C ASP A 98 -29.77 -28.09 -39.54
N LEU A 99 -28.67 -28.14 -38.79
CA LEU A 99 -27.83 -27.05 -38.24
C LEU A 99 -28.22 -26.44 -36.88
N ASP A 100 -27.25 -26.62 -35.97
CA ASP A 100 -26.76 -25.68 -34.97
C ASP A 100 -27.41 -25.63 -33.56
N ARG A 101 -26.49 -25.55 -32.59
CA ARG A 101 -26.61 -25.19 -31.18
C ARG A 101 -27.11 -26.23 -30.15
N THR A 102 -26.13 -26.88 -29.54
CA THR A 102 -26.19 -27.61 -28.27
C THR A 102 -26.55 -26.67 -27.11
N GLU A 103 -27.68 -26.89 -26.45
CA GLU A 103 -27.94 -26.44 -25.06
C GLU A 103 -27.97 -27.69 -24.17
N GLU A 104 -26.90 -27.90 -23.39
CA GLU A 104 -26.92 -28.73 -22.19
C GLU A 104 -26.93 -27.81 -20.96
N ARG A 105 -28.10 -27.77 -20.31
CA ARG A 105 -28.32 -27.80 -18.85
C ARG A 105 -27.13 -27.35 -17.97
N LEU A 106 -27.13 -26.10 -17.52
CA LEU A 106 -26.23 -25.62 -16.46
C LEU A 106 -26.89 -25.76 -15.09
N GLU A 107 -26.45 -26.79 -14.37
CA GLU A 107 -26.43 -26.79 -12.90
C GLU A 107 -25.56 -25.60 -12.44
N LEU A 108 -26.06 -24.80 -11.50
CA LEU A 108 -25.28 -23.72 -10.89
C LEU A 108 -24.20 -24.32 -9.99
N SER A 109 -23.07 -24.70 -10.60
CA SER A 109 -21.79 -24.71 -9.93
C SER A 109 -21.38 -23.26 -9.65
N SER A 110 -20.87 -23.04 -8.45
CA SER A 110 -20.14 -21.84 -8.08
C SER A 110 -18.85 -21.76 -8.91
N ASN A 111 -18.96 -21.28 -10.16
CA ASN A 111 -17.79 -20.90 -10.94
C ASN A 111 -17.51 -19.43 -10.68
N GLU A 112 -16.41 -19.19 -9.98
CA GLU A 112 -15.67 -17.94 -9.90
C GLU A 112 -15.23 -17.53 -11.32
N ASN A 113 -16.15 -17.01 -12.14
CA ASN A 113 -15.73 -16.29 -13.33
C ASN A 113 -15.33 -14.89 -12.90
N GLU A 114 -14.04 -14.76 -12.61
CA GLU A 114 -13.34 -13.48 -12.68
C GLU A 114 -13.71 -12.79 -14.00
N LEU A 115 -14.39 -11.65 -13.90
CA LEU A 115 -14.37 -10.68 -14.97
C LEU A 115 -12.92 -10.22 -15.13
N SER A 116 -12.22 -10.85 -16.07
CA SER A 116 -10.95 -10.41 -16.63
C SER A 116 -11.22 -9.13 -17.41
N LEU A 117 -11.03 -7.98 -16.75
CA LEU A 117 -10.89 -6.70 -17.44
C LEU A 117 -9.53 -6.73 -18.14
N SER A 118 -9.44 -7.37 -19.30
CA SER A 118 -8.32 -7.21 -20.23
C SER A 118 -8.44 -5.82 -20.88
N ASN A 119 -8.10 -4.76 -20.13
CA ASN A 119 -7.89 -3.44 -20.70
C ASN A 119 -6.49 -3.43 -21.35
N GLU A 120 -6.40 -3.88 -22.61
CA GLU A 120 -5.19 -3.70 -23.45
C GLU A 120 -4.73 -2.22 -23.48
N ASP A 121 -5.66 -1.27 -23.31
CA ASP A 121 -5.40 0.18 -23.29
C ASP A 121 -4.90 0.73 -21.94
N SER A 122 -4.82 -0.07 -20.88
CA SER A 122 -4.45 0.40 -19.52
C SER A 122 -3.06 -0.08 -19.08
N ARG A 123 -2.10 -0.18 -20.00
CA ARG A 123 -0.70 -0.49 -19.61
C ARG A 123 -0.16 0.63 -18.72
N PRO A 124 0.29 0.33 -17.49
CA PRO A 124 0.90 1.32 -16.62
C PRO A 124 2.11 1.94 -17.30
N PHE A 125 2.23 3.27 -17.25
CA PHE A 125 3.45 3.93 -17.69
C PHE A 125 4.61 3.47 -16.78
N GLU A 126 5.57 2.77 -17.38
CA GLU A 126 6.75 2.28 -16.66
C GLU A 126 7.88 3.30 -16.59
N GLY A 127 7.78 4.47 -17.23
CA GLY A 127 8.89 5.44 -17.22
C GLY A 127 10.00 5.03 -18.17
N GLU A 128 10.44 5.97 -19.01
CA GLU A 128 11.52 5.77 -20.00
C GLU A 128 12.90 5.52 -19.35
N SER A 129 12.99 5.64 -18.03
CA SER A 129 14.22 5.58 -17.23
C SER A 129 14.24 4.43 -16.22
N THR A 130 13.42 3.40 -16.43
CA THR A 130 13.46 2.16 -15.63
C THR A 130 14.76 1.40 -15.82
N PHE A 131 15.18 0.66 -14.79
CA PHE A 131 16.23 -0.35 -14.95
C PHE A 131 15.85 -1.38 -16.02
N LEU A 132 14.56 -1.74 -16.15
CA LEU A 132 14.04 -2.56 -17.24
C LEU A 132 14.25 -1.89 -18.62
N ALA A 133 13.89 -0.62 -18.80
CA ALA A 133 14.13 0.08 -20.07
C ALA A 133 15.62 0.12 -20.43
N HIS A 134 16.49 0.37 -19.45
CA HIS A 134 17.95 0.32 -19.65
C HIS A 134 18.46 -1.09 -19.92
N ALA A 135 17.93 -2.12 -19.27
CA ALA A 135 18.27 -3.52 -19.54
C ALA A 135 17.85 -3.92 -20.96
N VAL A 136 16.65 -3.53 -21.41
CA VAL A 136 16.19 -3.73 -22.79
C VAL A 136 17.08 -2.99 -23.79
N GLN A 137 17.46 -1.74 -23.48
CA GLN A 137 18.36 -0.96 -24.34
C GLN A 137 19.76 -1.57 -24.41
N ALA A 138 20.30 -2.04 -23.29
CA ALA A 138 21.58 -2.73 -23.24
C ALA A 138 21.53 -4.05 -24.02
N SER A 139 20.45 -4.83 -23.88
CA SER A 139 20.24 -6.04 -24.68
C SER A 139 20.19 -5.75 -26.18
N LYS A 140 19.49 -4.68 -26.60
CA LYS A 140 19.46 -4.25 -28.01
C LYS A 140 20.84 -3.80 -28.52
N ALA A 141 21.63 -3.11 -27.70
CA ALA A 141 22.98 -2.70 -28.06
C ALA A 141 23.92 -3.91 -28.23
N ILE A 142 23.73 -4.96 -27.40
CA ILE A 142 24.42 -6.24 -27.55
C ILE A 142 23.96 -6.96 -28.83
N GLU A 143 22.67 -7.01 -29.12
CA GLU A 143 22.12 -7.57 -30.37
C GLU A 143 22.75 -6.90 -31.61
N MET A 144 22.87 -5.58 -31.61
CA MET A 144 23.52 -4.83 -32.71
C MET A 144 25.01 -5.19 -32.88
N HIS A 145 25.75 -5.39 -31.78
CA HIS A 145 27.16 -5.79 -31.85
C HIS A 145 27.34 -7.28 -32.22
N VAL A 146 26.38 -8.14 -31.87
CA VAL A 146 26.40 -9.57 -32.25
C VAL A 146 26.17 -9.73 -33.76
N ASP A 147 25.36 -8.88 -34.39
CA ASP A 147 25.17 -8.88 -35.84
C ASP A 147 26.42 -8.34 -36.59
N GLU A 148 27.27 -7.54 -35.95
CA GLU A 148 28.49 -6.96 -36.56
C GLU A 148 29.76 -7.83 -36.44
N VAL A 149 29.87 -8.71 -35.42
CA VAL A 149 31.16 -9.37 -35.06
C VAL A 149 31.36 -10.78 -35.67
N SER A 150 30.51 -11.25 -36.58
CA SER A 150 30.57 -12.54 -37.31
C SER A 150 30.00 -13.76 -36.59
N GLY A 151 29.20 -14.52 -37.34
CA GLY A 151 28.82 -15.91 -37.07
C GLY A 151 27.68 -16.07 -36.07
N SER A 152 26.44 -15.93 -36.55
CA SER A 152 25.18 -16.21 -35.84
C SER A 152 25.24 -17.52 -35.05
N ASP A 153 25.64 -17.47 -33.78
CA ASP A 153 25.42 -18.56 -32.83
C ASP A 153 23.92 -18.58 -32.49
N PRO A 154 23.15 -19.58 -32.98
CA PRO A 154 21.70 -19.64 -32.79
C PRO A 154 21.33 -19.71 -31.31
N ALA A 155 22.17 -20.34 -30.49
CA ALA A 155 21.93 -20.48 -29.06
C ALA A 155 21.95 -19.11 -28.35
N LEU A 156 22.82 -18.19 -28.78
CA LEU A 156 22.95 -16.85 -28.20
C LEU A 156 21.73 -15.98 -28.53
N LYS A 157 21.21 -16.09 -29.76
CA LYS A 157 19.99 -15.40 -30.21
C LYS A 157 18.73 -15.94 -29.54
N ASP A 158 18.64 -17.26 -29.36
CA ASP A 158 17.55 -17.90 -28.63
C ASP A 158 17.56 -17.48 -27.15
N THR A 159 18.74 -17.40 -26.53
CA THR A 159 18.88 -16.94 -25.13
C THR A 159 18.47 -15.48 -24.97
N LEU A 160 18.86 -14.61 -25.91
CA LEU A 160 18.46 -13.19 -25.93
C LEU A 160 16.95 -13.02 -26.15
N SER A 161 16.35 -13.80 -27.06
CA SER A 161 14.90 -13.76 -27.29
C SER A 161 14.09 -14.26 -26.08
N HIS A 162 14.58 -15.31 -25.38
CA HIS A 162 14.02 -15.77 -24.11
C HIS A 162 14.15 -14.75 -22.98
N LEU A 163 15.28 -14.04 -22.89
CA LEU A 163 15.42 -12.93 -21.95
C LEU A 163 14.42 -11.82 -22.28
N ASN A 164 14.23 -11.50 -23.56
CA ASN A 164 13.31 -10.45 -23.98
C ASN A 164 11.84 -10.79 -23.67
N THR A 165 11.42 -12.07 -23.80
CA THR A 165 10.08 -12.50 -23.37
C THR A 165 9.92 -12.52 -21.85
N LEU A 166 10.97 -12.83 -21.08
CA LEU A 166 10.95 -12.75 -19.62
C LEU A 166 10.91 -11.31 -19.09
N ILE A 167 11.38 -10.34 -19.88
CA ILE A 167 11.44 -8.92 -19.52
C ILE A 167 10.12 -8.19 -19.88
N GLN A 168 9.23 -8.78 -20.69
CA GLN A 168 7.96 -8.15 -21.04
C GLN A 168 6.97 -8.18 -19.85
N PRO A 169 6.52 -7.01 -19.36
CA PRO A 169 5.55 -6.95 -18.26
C PRO A 169 4.18 -7.39 -18.76
N VAL A 170 3.73 -8.57 -18.36
CA VAL A 170 2.33 -8.97 -18.46
C VAL A 170 1.62 -8.42 -17.24
N THR A 171 0.96 -7.27 -17.37
CA THR A 171 0.16 -6.72 -16.28
C THR A 171 -1.14 -7.49 -16.15
N SER A 172 -1.24 -8.32 -15.12
CA SER A 172 -2.45 -9.06 -14.77
C SER A 172 -3.17 -8.39 -13.59
N LYS A 173 -4.46 -8.67 -13.42
CA LYS A 173 -5.22 -8.22 -12.24
C LYS A 173 -4.63 -8.78 -10.94
N GLU A 174 -4.00 -9.95 -11.01
CA GLU A 174 -3.33 -10.63 -9.89
C GLU A 174 -2.14 -9.81 -9.34
N ASP A 175 -1.54 -8.93 -10.14
CA ASP A 175 -0.40 -8.10 -9.72
C ASP A 175 -0.77 -6.98 -8.73
N TYR A 176 -2.07 -6.67 -8.59
CA TYR A 176 -2.58 -5.56 -7.79
C TYR A 176 -3.43 -6.01 -6.61
N SER A 177 -3.76 -7.29 -6.53
CA SER A 177 -4.68 -7.81 -5.51
C SER A 177 -4.03 -8.93 -4.70
N PHE A 178 -4.23 -8.88 -3.40
CA PHE A 178 -4.41 -10.12 -2.65
C PHE A 178 -5.85 -10.62 -3.00
N HIS A 179 -6.07 -11.94 -3.10
CA HIS A 179 -7.26 -12.57 -3.70
C HIS A 179 -8.62 -11.85 -3.52
N SER A 180 -9.53 -12.04 -4.50
CA SER A 180 -10.87 -11.43 -4.53
C SER A 180 -11.62 -11.50 -3.19
N SER A 181 -11.78 -10.36 -2.51
CA SER A 181 -12.55 -10.29 -1.27
C SER A 181 -13.43 -9.05 -1.23
N LEU A 182 -14.74 -9.29 -1.11
CA LEU A 182 -15.77 -8.29 -0.85
C LEU A 182 -15.48 -7.61 0.50
N ALA A 183 -15.03 -6.35 0.45
CA ALA A 183 -14.81 -5.49 1.60
C ALA A 183 -15.94 -5.61 2.63
N ARG A 184 -15.71 -6.40 3.67
CA ARG A 184 -16.60 -6.57 4.83
C ARG A 184 -15.74 -6.50 6.09
N LEU A 185 -16.38 -6.04 7.17
CA LEU A 185 -15.92 -6.09 8.56
C LEU A 185 -14.93 -7.25 8.79
N MET A 186 -13.82 -6.98 9.51
CA MET A 186 -12.81 -8.00 9.88
C MET A 186 -13.48 -9.35 10.15
N PRO A 187 -13.27 -10.36 9.29
CA PRO A 187 -13.92 -11.65 9.47
C PRO A 187 -13.37 -12.33 10.73
N ASN A 188 -14.07 -13.38 11.18
CA ASN A 188 -13.73 -14.07 12.41
C ASN A 188 -12.27 -14.59 12.37
N ILE A 189 -11.36 -13.94 13.09
CA ILE A 189 -9.93 -14.26 13.06
C ILE A 189 -9.72 -15.57 13.83
N LYS A 190 -9.19 -16.59 13.15
CA LYS A 190 -8.75 -17.80 13.83
C LYS A 190 -7.33 -17.60 14.33
N LEU A 191 -7.20 -17.37 15.64
CA LEU A 191 -5.91 -17.16 16.30
C LEU A 191 -5.07 -18.45 16.33
N LEU A 192 -3.75 -18.28 16.44
CA LEU A 192 -2.82 -19.39 16.64
C LEU A 192 -2.93 -19.90 18.09
N PRO A 193 -2.49 -21.14 18.38
CA PRO A 193 -2.46 -21.63 19.75
C PRO A 193 -1.61 -20.72 20.65
N THR A 194 -2.15 -20.31 21.80
CA THR A 194 -1.43 -19.45 22.76
C THR A 194 -0.10 -20.09 23.21
N THR A 195 -0.05 -21.42 23.30
CA THR A 195 1.17 -22.18 23.62
C THR A 195 2.28 -21.96 22.58
N LEU A 196 1.93 -21.94 21.30
CA LEU A 196 2.88 -21.61 20.22
C LEU A 196 3.34 -20.16 20.33
N VAL A 197 2.42 -19.22 20.53
CA VAL A 197 2.76 -17.80 20.66
C VAL A 197 3.71 -17.55 21.83
N ILE A 198 3.42 -18.12 23.00
CA ILE A 198 4.31 -18.03 24.16
C ILE A 198 5.67 -18.64 23.85
N GLY A 199 5.70 -19.80 23.17
CA GLY A 199 6.94 -20.43 22.72
C GLY A 199 7.76 -19.51 21.82
N MET A 200 7.14 -18.88 20.82
CA MET A 200 7.79 -17.90 19.94
C MET A 200 8.35 -16.70 20.72
N LEU A 201 7.56 -16.11 21.62
CA LEU A 201 8.00 -14.97 22.45
C LEU A 201 9.16 -15.34 23.37
N GLN A 202 9.18 -16.55 23.93
CA GLN A 202 10.29 -17.07 24.74
C GLN A 202 11.55 -17.27 23.88
N ARG A 203 11.40 -17.78 22.65
CA ARG A 203 12.50 -17.92 21.71
C ARG A 203 13.18 -16.58 21.44
N PHE A 204 12.45 -15.49 21.30
CA PHE A 204 13.04 -14.16 21.08
C PHE A 204 14.07 -13.75 22.15
N LYS A 205 13.83 -14.13 23.41
CA LYS A 205 14.71 -13.80 24.55
C LYS A 205 16.00 -14.63 24.56
N THR A 206 16.01 -15.75 23.87
CA THR A 206 17.16 -16.68 23.82
C THR A 206 17.93 -16.59 22.51
N ARG A 207 17.22 -16.42 21.39
CA ARG A 207 17.76 -16.21 20.06
C ARG A 207 16.91 -15.19 19.33
N ARG A 208 17.49 -14.04 19.06
CA ARG A 208 16.82 -12.96 18.35
C ARG A 208 16.58 -13.36 16.88
N PRO A 209 15.34 -13.29 16.36
CA PRO A 209 15.07 -13.57 14.96
C PRO A 209 15.76 -12.59 14.02
N ILE A 210 16.33 -13.10 12.93
CA ILE A 210 16.99 -12.30 11.88
C ILE A 210 15.99 -11.35 11.25
N PHE A 211 14.74 -11.79 11.04
CA PHE A 211 13.68 -10.97 10.46
C PHE A 211 13.44 -9.67 11.24
N LEU A 212 13.43 -9.74 12.57
CA LEU A 212 13.25 -8.56 13.43
C LEU A 212 14.49 -7.65 13.42
N SER A 213 15.68 -8.19 13.17
CA SER A 213 16.90 -7.39 13.09
C SER A 213 17.05 -6.66 11.75
N SER A 214 16.40 -7.14 10.68
CA SER A 214 16.63 -6.66 9.31
C SER A 214 15.73 -5.50 8.86
N TYR A 215 14.53 -5.36 9.43
CA TYR A 215 13.52 -4.41 8.94
C TYR A 215 12.87 -3.56 10.05
N ALA A 216 11.61 -3.18 9.88
CA ALA A 216 10.91 -2.14 10.63
C ALA A 216 10.70 -2.36 12.13
N VAL A 217 10.96 -3.57 12.67
CA VAL A 217 10.63 -3.91 14.06
C VAL A 217 11.81 -4.56 14.76
N THR A 218 12.53 -3.79 15.59
CA THR A 218 13.56 -4.34 16.49
C THR A 218 13.13 -4.48 17.92
N ASP A 219 12.06 -3.82 18.32
CA ASP A 219 11.61 -3.88 19.70
C ASP A 219 10.74 -5.12 19.92
N LEU A 220 11.21 -6.05 20.75
CA LEU A 220 10.43 -7.22 21.14
C LEU A 220 9.21 -6.82 21.96
N GLU A 221 9.28 -5.72 22.71
CA GLU A 221 8.17 -5.20 23.51
C GLU A 221 6.99 -4.80 22.60
N LEU A 222 7.27 -4.28 21.41
CA LEU A 222 6.23 -3.99 20.41
C LEU A 222 5.48 -5.26 20.01
N VAL A 223 6.19 -6.35 19.74
CA VAL A 223 5.56 -7.64 19.38
C VAL A 223 4.75 -8.20 20.55
N GLU A 224 5.30 -8.17 21.77
CA GLU A 224 4.59 -8.58 22.98
C GLU A 224 3.30 -7.76 23.19
N ASN A 225 3.35 -6.44 22.96
CA ASN A 225 2.21 -5.54 23.10
C ASN A 225 1.13 -5.81 22.04
N LEU A 226 1.51 -6.06 20.79
CA LEU A 226 0.58 -6.50 19.73
C LEU A 226 -0.11 -7.81 20.10
N CYS A 227 0.66 -8.82 20.56
CA CYS A 227 0.11 -10.10 21.02
C CYS A 227 -0.90 -9.90 22.15
N ARG A 228 -0.56 -9.09 23.16
CA ARG A 228 -1.45 -8.80 24.30
C ARG A 228 -2.76 -8.16 23.84
N SER A 229 -2.70 -7.23 22.89
CA SER A 229 -3.89 -6.53 22.38
C SER A 229 -4.87 -7.45 21.64
N ILE A 230 -4.37 -8.53 21.02
CA ILE A 230 -5.16 -9.45 20.19
C ILE A 230 -5.63 -10.67 20.98
N TYR A 231 -4.77 -11.27 21.80
CA TYR A 231 -5.10 -12.49 22.56
C TYR A 231 -5.85 -12.18 23.85
N PHE A 232 -5.70 -10.97 24.41
CA PHE A 232 -6.37 -10.53 25.63
C PHE A 232 -7.03 -9.15 25.43
N PRO A 233 -7.99 -9.02 24.49
CA PRO A 233 -8.54 -7.73 24.12
C PRO A 233 -9.45 -7.16 25.22
N ILE A 234 -9.09 -5.97 25.71
CA ILE A 234 -9.96 -5.15 26.57
C ILE A 234 -10.81 -4.20 25.71
N LYS A 235 -10.35 -3.91 24.50
CA LYS A 235 -11.00 -3.07 23.47
C LYS A 235 -11.19 -3.90 22.19
N PRO A 236 -12.08 -3.49 21.28
CA PRO A 236 -12.19 -4.12 19.96
C PRO A 236 -10.82 -4.18 19.28
N ILE A 237 -10.51 -5.32 18.66
CA ILE A 237 -9.25 -5.54 17.96
C ILE A 237 -9.20 -4.63 16.72
N CYS A 238 -8.16 -3.81 16.62
CA CYS A 238 -7.95 -2.97 15.45
C CYS A 238 -7.40 -3.78 14.27
N ILE A 239 -7.81 -3.44 13.05
CA ILE A 239 -7.36 -4.13 11.82
C ILE A 239 -5.84 -4.08 11.68
N GLY A 240 -5.25 -2.89 11.86
CA GLY A 240 -3.80 -2.71 11.80
C GLY A 240 -3.03 -3.56 12.80
N GLN A 241 -3.56 -3.71 14.02
CA GLN A 241 -2.92 -4.55 15.05
C GLN A 241 -2.90 -6.01 14.60
N ALA A 242 -4.05 -6.53 14.17
CA ALA A 242 -4.18 -7.90 13.70
C ALA A 242 -3.30 -8.16 12.47
N ALA A 243 -3.35 -7.28 11.47
CA ALA A 243 -2.54 -7.39 10.26
C ALA A 243 -1.04 -7.34 10.59
N SER A 244 -0.60 -6.39 11.41
CA SER A 244 0.80 -6.29 11.84
C SER A 244 1.28 -7.56 12.56
N MET A 245 0.52 -8.03 13.55
CA MET A 245 0.92 -9.20 14.34
C MET A 245 0.98 -10.46 13.46
N HIS A 246 -0.04 -10.72 12.65
CA HIS A 246 -0.07 -11.89 11.77
C HIS A 246 0.98 -11.81 10.66
N GLY A 247 1.28 -10.62 10.13
CA GLY A 247 2.38 -10.39 9.20
C GLY A 247 3.74 -10.70 9.82
N ILE A 248 4.00 -10.21 11.04
CA ILE A 248 5.23 -10.54 11.78
C ILE A 248 5.33 -12.05 12.04
N PHE A 249 4.24 -12.66 12.52
CA PHE A 249 4.23 -14.11 12.79
C PHE A 249 4.43 -14.95 11.53
N TYR A 250 3.88 -14.54 10.39
CA TYR A 250 4.11 -15.21 9.10
C TYR A 250 5.61 -15.33 8.80
N PHE A 251 6.34 -14.22 8.85
CA PHE A 251 7.78 -14.24 8.58
C PHE A 251 8.58 -14.98 9.64
N LEU A 252 8.22 -14.84 10.92
CA LEU A 252 8.89 -15.55 12.00
C LEU A 252 8.72 -17.07 11.92
N LEU A 253 7.51 -17.55 11.63
CA LEU A 253 7.25 -18.97 11.47
C LEU A 253 8.03 -19.54 10.27
N LYS A 254 8.10 -18.81 9.16
CA LYS A 254 8.95 -19.20 8.01
C LYS A 254 10.43 -19.22 8.36
N GLU A 255 10.92 -18.26 9.15
CA GLU A 255 12.30 -18.25 9.62
C GLU A 255 12.58 -19.48 10.52
N TYR A 256 11.71 -19.77 11.47
CA TYR A 256 11.84 -20.91 12.37
C TYR A 256 11.73 -22.25 11.64
N GLU A 257 10.87 -22.35 10.62
CA GLU A 257 10.79 -23.50 9.74
C GLU A 257 12.10 -23.70 8.98
N ALA A 258 12.62 -22.64 8.34
CA ALA A 258 13.89 -22.68 7.60
C ALA A 258 15.08 -23.04 8.50
N MET A 259 15.07 -22.58 9.76
CA MET A 259 16.09 -22.89 10.76
C MET A 259 15.87 -24.21 11.49
N LYS A 260 14.79 -24.95 11.18
CA LYS A 260 14.41 -26.22 11.83
C LYS A 260 14.34 -26.09 13.36
N ASP A 261 13.66 -25.07 13.86
CA ASP A 261 13.51 -24.83 15.30
C ASP A 261 12.81 -26.00 16.03
N ILE A 262 13.08 -26.16 17.32
CA ILE A 262 12.45 -27.20 18.17
C ILE A 262 10.91 -27.10 18.17
N LEU A 263 10.36 -25.90 17.99
CA LEU A 263 8.91 -25.70 17.92
C LEU A 263 8.27 -26.43 16.72
N CYS A 264 9.03 -26.66 15.65
CA CYS A 264 8.57 -27.40 14.47
C CYS A 264 8.24 -28.87 14.79
N GLN A 265 8.77 -29.42 15.88
CA GLN A 265 8.45 -30.78 16.34
C GLN A 265 7.13 -30.84 17.12
N GLN A 266 6.67 -29.71 17.65
CA GLN A 266 5.52 -29.62 18.55
C GLN A 266 4.25 -29.14 17.86
N PHE A 267 4.39 -28.42 16.75
CA PHE A 267 3.27 -27.81 16.03
C PHE A 267 3.39 -28.04 14.52
N ASP A 268 2.25 -28.14 13.85
CA ASP A 268 2.16 -28.19 12.39
C ASP A 268 2.40 -26.80 11.78
N PHE A 269 3.68 -26.48 11.55
CA PHE A 269 4.12 -25.17 11.05
C PHE A 269 3.50 -24.80 9.70
N PRO A 270 3.46 -25.67 8.69
CA PRO A 270 2.77 -25.37 7.43
C PRO A 270 1.33 -24.89 7.64
N ALA A 271 0.56 -25.56 8.50
CA ALA A 271 -0.80 -25.13 8.83
C ALA A 271 -0.84 -23.79 9.59
N GLN A 272 0.10 -23.55 10.51
CA GLN A 272 0.18 -22.28 11.25
C GLN A 272 0.59 -21.11 10.36
N ILE A 273 1.53 -21.32 9.43
CA ILE A 273 1.97 -20.33 8.44
C ILE A 273 0.80 -19.96 7.55
N ALA A 274 0.09 -20.95 7.00
CA ALA A 274 -1.08 -20.71 6.16
C ALA A 274 -2.19 -19.96 6.92
N GLN A 275 -2.40 -20.27 8.20
CA GLN A 275 -3.38 -19.57 9.02
C GLN A 275 -2.98 -18.11 9.31
N CYS A 276 -1.70 -17.86 9.62
CA CYS A 276 -1.15 -16.51 9.78
C CYS A 276 -1.28 -15.71 8.49
N GLU A 277 -0.90 -16.29 7.38
CA GLU A 277 -0.98 -15.68 6.05
C GLU A 277 -2.41 -15.29 5.70
N LYS A 278 -3.36 -16.20 5.92
CA LYS A 278 -4.78 -15.95 5.70
C LYS A 278 -5.27 -14.75 6.52
N ASN A 279 -5.03 -14.75 7.83
CA ASN A 279 -5.47 -13.66 8.69
C ASN A 279 -4.78 -12.33 8.33
N PHE A 280 -3.52 -12.39 7.93
CA PHE A 280 -2.76 -11.24 7.51
C PHE A 280 -3.32 -10.61 6.23
N ILE A 281 -3.51 -11.43 5.19
CA ILE A 281 -4.10 -11.00 3.91
C ILE A 281 -5.49 -10.42 4.11
N MET A 282 -6.34 -11.07 4.91
CA MET A 282 -7.68 -10.57 5.22
C MET A 282 -7.66 -9.16 5.85
N GLY A 283 -6.64 -8.83 6.65
CA GLY A 283 -6.44 -7.49 7.19
C GLY A 283 -5.94 -6.49 6.15
N LEU A 284 -5.01 -6.92 5.29
CA LEU A 284 -4.44 -6.10 4.20
C LEU A 284 -5.47 -5.72 3.12
N GLU A 285 -6.46 -6.58 2.86
CA GLU A 285 -7.51 -6.35 1.85
C GLU A 285 -8.60 -5.38 2.32
N THR A 286 -8.50 -4.85 3.54
CA THR A 286 -9.48 -3.90 4.05
C THR A 286 -9.18 -2.48 3.56
N TYR A 287 -10.23 -1.71 3.25
CA TYR A 287 -10.05 -0.30 2.91
C TYR A 287 -9.44 0.52 4.07
N GLU A 288 -9.69 0.11 5.32
CA GLU A 288 -9.22 0.83 6.52
C GLU A 288 -7.69 0.88 6.61
N ILE A 289 -7.00 -0.22 6.33
CA ILE A 289 -5.54 -0.27 6.43
C ILE A 289 -4.88 0.70 5.43
N MET A 290 -5.48 0.86 4.26
CA MET A 290 -5.03 1.75 3.19
C MET A 290 -5.38 3.21 3.44
N SER A 291 -6.47 3.49 4.18
CA SER A 291 -7.03 4.85 4.30
C SER A 291 -6.80 5.53 5.65
N VAL A 292 -6.61 4.75 6.73
CA VAL A 292 -6.45 5.28 8.08
C VAL A 292 -4.97 5.28 8.47
N PRO A 293 -4.35 6.46 8.67
CA PRO A 293 -2.98 6.53 9.15
C PRO A 293 -2.89 6.08 10.62
N SER A 294 -2.14 5.02 10.86
CA SER A 294 -1.75 4.60 12.22
C SER A 294 -0.41 3.87 12.14
N PHE A 295 0.29 3.78 13.27
CA PHE A 295 1.55 3.03 13.35
C PHE A 295 1.34 1.58 12.91
N GLU A 296 0.28 0.94 13.41
CA GLU A 296 -0.04 -0.45 13.12
C GLU A 296 -0.50 -0.67 11.68
N ASN A 297 -1.19 0.29 11.05
CA ASN A 297 -1.50 0.18 9.63
C ASN A 297 -0.23 0.31 8.77
N ILE A 298 0.67 1.25 9.07
CA ILE A 298 1.95 1.39 8.36
C ILE A 298 2.78 0.12 8.51
N LEU A 299 2.84 -0.45 9.73
CA LEU A 299 3.56 -1.69 9.98
C LEU A 299 2.95 -2.86 9.20
N GLY A 300 1.63 -3.02 9.21
CA GLY A 300 0.93 -4.02 8.41
C GLY A 300 1.21 -3.88 6.90
N LEU A 301 1.12 -2.66 6.36
CA LEU A 301 1.46 -2.36 4.96
C LEU A 301 2.93 -2.68 4.65
N THR A 302 3.85 -2.40 5.58
CA THR A 302 5.28 -2.73 5.45
C THR A 302 5.48 -4.25 5.36
N MET A 303 4.83 -5.03 6.21
CA MET A 303 4.87 -6.49 6.15
C MET A 303 4.30 -6.99 4.81
N GLY A 304 3.25 -6.33 4.30
CA GLY A 304 2.60 -6.69 3.05
C GLY A 304 3.51 -6.43 1.86
N ALA A 305 4.24 -5.31 1.90
CA ALA A 305 5.25 -4.98 0.91
C ALA A 305 6.38 -6.02 0.90
N ILE A 306 6.94 -6.39 2.05
CA ILE A 306 7.97 -7.44 2.11
C ILE A 306 7.47 -8.76 1.51
N LYS A 307 6.20 -9.12 1.77
CA LYS A 307 5.58 -10.32 1.19
C LYS A 307 5.47 -10.21 -0.33
N ALA A 308 4.92 -9.11 -0.84
CA ALA A 308 4.77 -8.85 -2.27
C ALA A 308 6.13 -8.86 -2.99
N GLN A 309 7.19 -8.34 -2.35
CA GLN A 309 8.55 -8.42 -2.86
C GLN A 309 9.02 -9.88 -2.98
N GLY A 310 8.80 -10.70 -1.95
CA GLY A 310 9.17 -12.12 -1.96
C GLY A 310 8.39 -12.96 -2.99
N GLU A 311 7.20 -12.51 -3.40
CA GLU A 311 6.36 -13.13 -4.45
C GLU A 311 6.57 -12.53 -5.83
N ALA A 312 7.52 -11.59 -5.98
CA ALA A 312 7.77 -10.88 -7.23
C ALA A 312 6.52 -10.16 -7.79
N LYS A 313 5.73 -9.52 -6.91
CA LYS A 313 4.56 -8.68 -7.27
C LYS A 313 4.88 -7.18 -7.14
N PRO A 314 5.58 -6.57 -8.12
CA PRO A 314 6.13 -5.21 -8.01
C PRO A 314 5.06 -4.12 -7.90
N PHE A 315 3.89 -4.29 -8.53
CA PHE A 315 2.82 -3.30 -8.49
C PHE A 315 2.07 -3.28 -7.15
N LEU A 316 1.82 -4.45 -6.58
CA LEU A 316 1.29 -4.58 -5.22
C LEU A 316 2.28 -4.01 -4.20
N TYR A 317 3.57 -4.32 -4.33
CA TYR A 317 4.63 -3.72 -3.53
C TYR A 317 4.59 -2.19 -3.57
N LEU A 318 4.57 -1.61 -4.78
CA LEU A 318 4.49 -0.16 -4.98
C LEU A 318 3.24 0.44 -4.32
N SER A 319 2.08 -0.20 -4.46
CA SER A 319 0.82 0.28 -3.91
C SER A 319 0.86 0.35 -2.38
N LEU A 320 1.40 -0.69 -1.74
CA LEU A 320 1.52 -0.78 -0.28
C LEU A 320 2.54 0.23 0.26
N ILE A 321 3.69 0.37 -0.40
CA ILE A 321 4.71 1.37 -0.02
C ILE A 321 4.16 2.79 -0.19
N SER A 322 3.43 3.08 -1.26
CA SER A 322 2.82 4.40 -1.50
C SER A 322 1.81 4.77 -0.41
N ALA A 323 0.97 3.82 0.00
CA ALA A 323 0.03 4.02 1.11
C ALA A 323 0.77 4.22 2.44
N ALA A 324 1.77 3.40 2.73
CA ALA A 324 2.58 3.51 3.94
C ALA A 324 3.35 4.84 4.00
N ALA A 325 3.92 5.30 2.89
CA ALA A 325 4.61 6.58 2.77
C ALA A 325 3.64 7.76 3.02
N THR A 326 2.44 7.70 2.44
CA THR A 326 1.37 8.69 2.66
C THR A 326 0.98 8.76 4.14
N HIS A 327 0.84 7.61 4.80
CA HIS A 327 0.54 7.53 6.23
C HIS A 327 1.68 8.10 7.10
N CYS A 328 2.94 7.75 6.78
CA CYS A 328 4.12 8.33 7.44
C CYS A 328 4.17 9.86 7.32
N GLN A 329 3.84 10.41 6.15
CA GLN A 329 3.76 11.86 5.94
C GLN A 329 2.61 12.48 6.73
N THR A 330 1.43 11.86 6.68
CA THR A 330 0.23 12.34 7.39
C THR A 330 0.41 12.36 8.91
N LEU A 331 1.11 11.37 9.47
CA LEU A 331 1.43 11.31 10.91
C LEU A 331 2.68 12.12 11.28
N GLY A 332 3.34 12.76 10.32
CA GLY A 332 4.52 13.59 10.57
C GLY A 332 5.79 12.82 10.91
N TYR A 333 5.91 11.53 10.58
CA TYR A 333 7.07 10.70 10.96
C TYR A 333 8.38 11.16 10.28
N HIS A 334 8.29 11.85 9.16
CA HIS A 334 9.43 12.51 8.50
C HIS A 334 9.98 13.71 9.29
N ARG A 335 9.25 14.19 10.31
CA ARG A 335 9.61 15.36 11.12
C ARG A 335 10.12 15.01 12.52
N ASN A 336 11.26 15.56 12.91
CA ASN A 336 11.88 15.34 14.23
C ASN A 336 11.01 15.84 15.39
N MET A 337 10.16 16.84 15.16
CA MET A 337 9.27 17.40 16.20
C MET A 337 8.28 16.35 16.74
N THR A 338 7.78 15.47 15.86
CA THR A 338 6.79 14.44 16.16
C THR A 338 7.22 13.49 17.28
N TYR A 339 8.52 13.24 17.39
CA TYR A 339 9.07 12.25 18.33
C TYR A 339 9.07 12.73 19.79
N ARG A 340 8.92 14.04 20.04
CA ARG A 340 8.92 14.61 21.40
C ARG A 340 7.71 14.18 22.22
N ASP A 341 6.63 13.81 21.54
CA ASP A 341 5.35 13.44 22.17
C ASP A 341 5.28 11.95 22.55
N PHE A 342 6.32 11.16 22.22
CA PHE A 342 6.35 9.72 22.46
C PHE A 342 7.43 9.35 23.48
N PRO A 343 7.18 8.30 24.30
CA PRO A 343 8.25 7.66 25.07
C PRO A 343 9.38 7.18 24.17
N GLU A 344 10.62 7.20 24.67
CA GLU A 344 11.84 6.94 23.89
C GLU A 344 11.77 5.65 23.05
N GLY A 345 11.40 4.52 23.65
CA GLY A 345 11.28 3.25 22.91
C GLY A 345 10.24 3.29 21.77
N LYS A 346 9.10 3.96 21.99
CA LYS A 346 8.08 4.14 20.94
C LYS A 346 8.56 5.09 19.85
N ALA A 347 9.29 6.13 20.22
CA ALA A 347 9.88 7.07 19.26
C ALA A 347 10.89 6.38 18.33
N GLU A 348 11.76 5.51 18.86
CA GLU A 348 12.70 4.74 18.03
C GLU A 348 11.98 3.77 17.08
N ASN A 349 10.92 3.09 17.54
CA ASN A 349 10.11 2.22 16.67
C ASN A 349 9.47 2.99 15.50
N ILE A 350 8.90 4.16 15.78
CA ILE A 350 8.33 5.04 14.74
C ILE A 350 9.42 5.48 13.76
N ARG A 351 10.60 5.83 14.27
CA ARG A 351 11.73 6.31 13.46
C ARG A 351 12.24 5.21 12.53
N ARG A 352 12.43 4.00 13.06
CA ARG A 352 12.85 2.84 12.29
C ARG A 352 11.83 2.49 11.21
N LEU A 353 10.53 2.51 11.55
CA LEU A 353 9.46 2.27 10.58
C LEU A 353 9.47 3.29 9.45
N PHE A 354 9.61 4.59 9.75
CA PHE A 354 9.75 5.64 8.75
C PHE A 354 10.94 5.39 7.81
N TRP A 355 12.13 5.15 8.37
CA TRP A 355 13.33 4.92 7.56
C TRP A 355 13.26 3.62 6.76
N THR A 356 12.53 2.61 7.22
CA THR A 356 12.27 1.39 6.45
C THR A 356 11.43 1.71 5.21
N ILE A 357 10.35 2.47 5.38
CA ILE A 357 9.50 2.93 4.27
C ILE A 357 10.29 3.83 3.32
N TYR A 358 11.14 4.72 3.83
CA TYR A 358 12.04 5.54 3.01
C TYR A 358 12.96 4.69 2.14
N VAL A 359 13.64 3.70 2.74
CA VAL A 359 14.51 2.78 2.01
C VAL A 359 13.72 2.03 0.92
N PHE A 360 12.52 1.55 1.22
CA PHE A 360 11.66 0.89 0.24
C PHE A 360 11.21 1.83 -0.88
N ASP A 361 10.80 3.06 -0.58
CA ASP A 361 10.41 4.07 -1.57
C ASP A 361 11.57 4.41 -2.52
N LYS A 362 12.79 4.64 -2.00
CA LYS A 362 13.97 4.94 -2.84
C LYS A 362 14.40 3.75 -3.72
N ASN A 363 14.40 2.54 -3.17
CA ASN A 363 14.68 1.32 -3.94
C ASN A 363 13.67 1.16 -5.08
N THR A 364 12.38 1.32 -4.78
CA THR A 364 11.30 1.19 -5.77
C THR A 364 11.38 2.27 -6.83
N SER A 365 11.62 3.52 -6.42
CA SER A 365 11.77 4.69 -7.29
C SER A 365 12.85 4.46 -8.33
N LEU A 366 14.02 3.98 -7.92
CA LEU A 366 15.11 3.68 -8.83
C LEU A 366 14.81 2.46 -9.73
N LEU A 367 14.28 1.37 -9.16
CA LEU A 367 14.00 0.14 -9.91
C LEU A 367 12.94 0.38 -11.00
N LEU A 368 11.87 1.09 -10.64
CA LEU A 368 10.71 1.36 -11.50
C LEU A 368 10.80 2.68 -12.25
N GLY A 369 11.92 3.42 -12.19
CA GLY A 369 12.08 4.69 -12.92
C GLY A 369 11.04 5.76 -12.57
N LYS A 370 10.43 5.68 -11.37
CA LYS A 370 9.37 6.58 -10.91
C LYS A 370 9.88 7.52 -9.84
N ALA A 371 9.30 8.71 -9.75
CA ALA A 371 9.66 9.65 -8.69
C ALA A 371 9.28 9.10 -7.32
N SER A 372 10.24 9.16 -6.40
CA SER A 372 10.04 8.86 -4.98
C SER A 372 8.98 9.79 -4.38
N GLN A 373 8.05 9.23 -3.61
CA GLN A 373 6.99 9.98 -2.93
C GLN A 373 7.55 10.77 -1.74
N ILE A 374 8.62 10.26 -1.12
CA ILE A 374 9.27 10.88 0.04
C ILE A 374 10.44 11.73 -0.44
N GLN A 375 10.21 13.04 -0.52
CA GLN A 375 11.24 13.99 -0.93
C GLN A 375 12.20 14.33 0.21
N ASP A 376 13.51 14.26 -0.06
CA ASP A 376 14.55 14.43 0.96
C ASP A 376 14.54 15.83 1.59
N CYS A 377 14.10 16.85 0.84
CA CYS A 377 13.99 18.23 1.32
C CYS A 377 12.95 18.43 2.44
N GLU A 378 11.99 17.51 2.60
CA GLU A 378 10.95 17.60 3.62
C GLU A 378 11.36 16.90 4.93
N ILE A 379 12.48 16.16 4.93
CA ILE A 379 12.90 15.29 6.03
C ILE A 379 13.85 16.04 6.98
N ASP A 380 13.48 16.12 8.26
CA ASP A 380 14.40 16.57 9.32
C ASP A 380 14.53 15.57 10.48
N THR A 381 13.86 14.41 10.40
CA THR A 381 14.00 13.34 11.38
C THR A 381 15.42 12.77 11.42
N ARG A 382 15.88 12.42 12.61
CA ARG A 382 17.20 11.80 12.83
C ARG A 382 17.17 10.34 12.37
N TYR A 383 18.35 9.74 12.19
CA TYR A 383 18.47 8.30 12.04
C TYR A 383 18.18 7.58 13.38
N PRO A 384 17.76 6.29 13.35
CA PRO A 384 17.60 5.51 14.57
C PRO A 384 18.88 5.45 15.40
N SER A 385 18.74 5.47 16.72
CA SER A 385 19.90 5.36 17.62
C SER A 385 20.54 3.97 17.52
N LEU A 386 21.87 3.91 17.53
CA LEU A 386 22.58 2.65 17.68
C LEU A 386 22.42 2.13 19.12
N PRO A 387 22.09 0.84 19.32
CA PRO A 387 21.94 0.26 20.63
C PRO A 387 23.28 0.25 21.38
N LEU A 388 23.21 0.37 22.70
CA LEU A 388 24.38 0.22 23.57
C LEU A 388 24.87 -1.24 23.63
N ASP A 389 24.01 -2.20 23.35
CA ASP A 389 24.33 -3.63 23.33
C ASP A 389 25.20 -3.98 22.11
N PRO A 390 26.46 -4.42 22.32
CA PRO A 390 27.37 -4.79 21.24
C PRO A 390 26.85 -5.91 20.33
N SER A 391 25.98 -6.80 20.84
CA SER A 391 25.43 -7.92 20.06
C SER A 391 24.40 -7.50 19.00
N LEU A 392 23.75 -6.34 19.22
CA LEU A 392 22.72 -5.80 18.36
C LEU A 392 23.28 -4.77 17.37
N ARG A 393 24.40 -4.16 17.73
CA ARG A 393 25.05 -3.09 17.00
C ARG A 393 25.30 -3.40 15.51
N PRO A 394 25.77 -4.58 15.09
CA PRO A 394 26.04 -4.87 13.68
C PRO A 394 24.80 -4.78 12.78
N TRP A 395 23.63 -5.18 13.30
CA TRP A 395 22.37 -5.15 12.55
C TRP A 395 21.88 -3.71 12.35
N ASP A 396 21.98 -2.89 13.39
CA ASP A 396 21.55 -1.50 13.31
C ASP A 396 22.55 -0.64 12.52
N GLU A 397 23.85 -0.94 12.59
CA GLU A 397 24.85 -0.36 11.69
C GLU A 397 24.55 -0.71 10.23
N SER A 398 24.20 -1.98 9.95
CA SER A 398 23.78 -2.42 8.63
C SER A 398 22.51 -1.69 8.15
N PHE A 399 21.53 -1.47 9.04
CA PHE A 399 20.34 -0.71 8.73
C PHE A 399 20.65 0.75 8.39
N LEU A 400 21.54 1.41 9.16
CA LEU A 400 22.00 2.77 8.88
C LEU A 400 22.72 2.86 7.52
N LEU A 401 23.55 1.87 7.19
CA LEU A 401 24.18 1.77 5.87
C LEU A 401 23.13 1.60 4.77
N GLY A 402 22.06 0.84 5.01
CA GLY A 402 20.92 0.73 4.10
C GLY A 402 20.22 2.07 3.84
N ILE A 403 20.05 2.90 4.87
CA ILE A 403 19.51 4.27 4.72
C ILE A 403 20.44 5.13 3.87
N LYS A 404 21.75 5.11 4.15
CA LYS A 404 22.74 5.86 3.37
C LYS A 404 22.73 5.44 1.90
N LEU A 405 22.62 4.14 1.62
CA LEU A 405 22.49 3.64 0.25
C LEU A 405 21.21 4.16 -0.42
N ALA A 406 20.08 4.15 0.29
CA ALA A 406 18.82 4.68 -0.22
C ALA A 406 18.89 6.17 -0.58
N ILE A 407 19.62 6.98 0.18
CA ILE A 407 19.89 8.39 -0.18
C ILE A 407 20.67 8.46 -1.51
N ILE A 408 21.70 7.64 -1.68
CA ILE A 408 22.46 7.58 -2.94
C ILE A 408 21.55 7.15 -4.09
N GLN A 409 20.70 6.14 -3.90
CA GLN A 409 19.73 5.70 -4.91
C GLN A 409 18.75 6.81 -5.31
N GLY A 410 18.25 7.56 -4.33
CA GLY A 410 17.40 8.73 -4.58
C GLY A 410 18.10 9.78 -5.44
N ARG A 411 19.38 10.05 -5.16
CA ARG A 411 20.21 10.96 -5.96
C ARG A 411 20.51 10.42 -7.35
N ILE A 412 20.78 9.12 -7.49
CA ILE A 412 20.94 8.48 -8.80
C ILE A 412 19.68 8.73 -9.65
N TYR A 413 18.49 8.50 -9.08
CA TYR A 413 17.25 8.79 -9.77
C TYR A 413 17.12 10.28 -10.11
N SER A 414 17.23 11.17 -9.13
CA SER A 414 17.00 12.61 -9.34
C SER A 414 17.99 13.24 -10.32
N ASP A 415 19.26 12.84 -10.24
CA ASP A 415 20.37 13.50 -10.93
C ASP A 415 20.64 12.91 -12.31
N LEU A 416 20.25 11.65 -12.57
CA LEU A 416 20.54 10.95 -13.82
C LEU A 416 19.30 10.47 -14.58
N TYR A 417 18.24 10.04 -13.89
CA TYR A 417 17.10 9.35 -14.50
C TYR A 417 15.78 10.13 -14.47
N SER A 418 15.69 11.22 -13.71
CA SER A 418 14.50 12.06 -13.75
C SER A 418 14.36 12.75 -15.11
N ALA A 419 13.13 13.07 -15.51
CA ALA A 419 12.89 13.84 -16.74
C ALA A 419 13.65 15.18 -16.74
N GLY A 420 13.78 15.81 -15.58
CA GLY A 420 14.60 17.02 -15.41
C GLY A 420 16.10 16.75 -15.63
N ALA A 421 16.62 15.64 -15.12
CA ALA A 421 18.01 15.23 -15.34
C ALA A 421 18.32 14.90 -16.81
N ALA A 422 17.39 14.25 -17.51
CA ALA A 422 17.54 13.92 -18.92
C ALA A 422 17.72 15.17 -19.81
N SER A 423 17.17 16.31 -19.38
CA SER A 423 17.28 17.60 -20.07
C SER A 423 18.59 18.36 -19.80
N LYS A 424 19.42 17.90 -18.86
CA LYS A 424 20.68 18.58 -18.49
C LYS A 424 21.76 18.36 -19.55
N SER A 425 22.75 19.27 -19.57
CA SER A 425 23.89 19.15 -20.47
C SER A 425 24.72 17.89 -20.19
N SER A 426 25.44 17.40 -21.19
CA SER A 426 26.37 16.27 -21.02
C SER A 426 27.41 16.53 -19.91
N PHE A 427 27.88 17.78 -19.81
CA PHE A 427 28.81 18.20 -18.76
C PHE A 427 28.20 18.07 -17.35
N ASP A 428 26.98 18.58 -17.15
CA ASP A 428 26.29 18.50 -15.86
C ASP A 428 26.00 17.05 -15.45
N ARG A 429 25.67 16.20 -16.43
CA ARG A 429 25.46 14.76 -16.20
C ARG A 429 26.76 14.07 -15.81
N ALA A 430 27.88 14.37 -16.47
CA ALA A 430 29.19 13.81 -16.12
C ALA A 430 29.63 14.24 -14.71
N ASP A 431 29.45 15.50 -14.34
CA ASP A 431 29.72 15.99 -12.99
C ASP A 431 28.85 15.29 -11.93
N ALA A 432 27.55 15.09 -12.21
CA ALA A 432 26.66 14.33 -11.35
C ALA A 432 27.12 12.88 -11.16
N ILE A 433 27.52 12.20 -12.24
CA ILE A 433 28.06 10.83 -12.19
C ILE A 433 29.30 10.79 -11.29
N ASN A 434 30.26 11.69 -11.48
CA ASN A 434 31.49 11.73 -10.66
C ASN A 434 31.18 11.89 -9.17
N LYS A 435 30.26 12.79 -8.81
CA LYS A 435 29.81 12.98 -7.42
C LYS A 435 29.14 11.74 -6.84
N LEU A 436 28.37 11.02 -7.64
CA LEU A 436 27.69 9.78 -7.24
C LEU A 436 28.69 8.63 -7.05
N VAL A 437 29.68 8.50 -7.94
CA VAL A 437 30.76 7.50 -7.83
C VAL A 437 31.51 7.69 -6.51
N VAL A 438 31.95 8.91 -6.20
CA VAL A 438 32.63 9.22 -4.93
C VAL A 438 31.75 8.87 -3.72
N SER A 439 30.45 9.18 -3.78
CA SER A 439 29.51 8.85 -2.70
C SER A 439 29.34 7.34 -2.53
N MET A 440 29.31 6.57 -3.62
CA MET A 440 29.19 5.11 -3.61
C MET A 440 30.47 4.43 -3.10
N GLU A 441 31.64 4.93 -3.49
CA GLU A 441 32.93 4.44 -3.00
C GLU A 441 33.09 4.68 -1.49
N GLN A 442 32.69 5.86 -1.01
CA GLN A 442 32.68 6.14 0.43
C GLN A 442 31.72 5.21 1.18
N TRP A 443 30.51 5.00 0.65
CA TRP A 443 29.56 4.06 1.25
C TRP A 443 30.11 2.63 1.31
N ARG A 444 30.81 2.20 0.25
CA ARG A 444 31.46 0.88 0.21
C ARG A 444 32.59 0.78 1.24
N ALA A 445 33.42 1.80 1.39
CA ALA A 445 34.44 1.83 2.42
C ALA A 445 33.83 1.78 3.84
N ASP A 446 32.74 2.53 4.08
CA ASP A 446 31.99 2.46 5.33
C ASP A 446 31.47 1.04 5.60
N LEU A 447 30.91 0.37 4.58
CA LEU A 447 30.43 -1.02 4.66
C LEU A 447 31.54 -2.02 4.99
N GLU A 448 32.71 -1.88 4.34
CA GLU A 448 33.88 -2.74 4.58
C GLU A 448 34.48 -2.51 5.98
N SER A 449 34.39 -1.29 6.50
CA SER A 449 34.87 -0.93 7.85
C SER A 449 33.92 -1.32 8.98
N ALA A 450 32.62 -1.47 8.69
CA ALA A 450 31.65 -1.91 9.67
C ALA A 450 31.93 -3.37 10.04
N SER A 451 31.75 -3.70 11.33
CA SER A 451 31.89 -5.06 11.90
C SER A 451 30.96 -6.12 11.28
N ALA A 452 30.22 -5.76 10.22
CA ALA A 452 29.29 -6.58 9.46
C ALA A 452 29.97 -7.56 8.48
N SER A 453 31.29 -7.69 8.48
CA SER A 453 32.00 -8.69 7.65
C SER A 453 31.55 -10.14 7.95
N GLU A 454 30.91 -10.39 9.10
CA GLU A 454 30.31 -11.70 9.44
C GLU A 454 28.81 -11.83 9.09
N LEU A 455 28.11 -10.77 8.69
CA LEU A 455 26.64 -10.76 8.50
C LEU A 455 26.17 -10.50 7.06
N ILE A 456 27.04 -10.12 6.13
CA ILE A 456 26.63 -9.76 4.76
C ILE A 456 26.57 -11.00 3.86
N ILE A 457 25.54 -11.85 4.02
CA ILE A 457 24.92 -12.60 2.92
C ILE A 457 23.42 -12.80 3.20
N ILE A 458 22.63 -11.75 3.44
CA ILE A 458 21.16 -11.87 3.35
C ILE A 458 20.58 -10.63 2.66
N HIS A 459 20.41 -10.76 1.34
CA HIS A 459 19.44 -10.10 0.46
C HIS A 459 19.46 -8.57 0.33
N VAL A 460 20.49 -8.08 -0.38
CA VAL A 460 20.33 -6.93 -1.29
C VAL A 460 20.83 -7.36 -2.67
N PRO A 461 19.97 -7.63 -3.67
CA PRO A 461 20.41 -7.86 -5.03
C PRO A 461 20.69 -6.50 -5.66
N ILE A 462 21.79 -5.85 -5.25
CA ILE A 462 22.28 -4.64 -5.90
C ILE A 462 23.77 -4.87 -6.18
N ARG A 463 24.04 -5.83 -7.07
CA ARG A 463 25.20 -5.72 -7.95
C ARG A 463 24.85 -4.71 -9.04
N ILE A 464 24.84 -3.41 -8.70
CA ILE A 464 25.00 -2.39 -9.74
C ILE A 464 26.47 -2.44 -10.12
N LYS A 465 26.79 -3.22 -11.16
CA LYS A 465 28.01 -3.00 -11.93
C LYS A 465 27.82 -1.70 -12.69
N LEU A 466 28.42 -0.60 -12.22
CA LEU A 466 28.55 0.67 -12.95
C LEU A 466 29.57 0.55 -14.12
N THR A 467 29.56 -0.55 -14.86
CA THR A 467 30.48 -0.81 -15.98
C THR A 467 29.68 -1.17 -17.23
N PRO A 468 28.89 -0.21 -17.76
CA PRO A 468 29.05 0.12 -19.18
C PRO A 468 28.70 1.60 -19.51
N PHE A 469 29.32 2.57 -18.84
CA PHE A 469 29.21 4.01 -19.23
C PHE A 469 30.57 4.68 -19.44
N ILE A 470 31.62 3.88 -19.55
CA ILE A 470 32.92 4.29 -20.07
C ILE A 470 33.09 3.46 -21.32
N ASP A 471 32.58 3.98 -22.43
CA ASP A 471 33.17 3.93 -23.77
C ASP A 471 32.32 4.77 -24.74
#